data_AF-A0A6N9EJM6-F1
#
_entry.id   AF-A0A6N9EJM6-F1
#
_cell.length_a   1.000
_cell.length_b   1.000
_cell.length_c   1.000
_cell.angle_alpha   90.00
_cell.angle_beta   90.00
_cell.angle_gamma   90.00
#
_symmetry.space_group_name_H-M   'P 1'
#
loop_
_entity.id
_entity.type
_entity.pdbx_description
1 polymer ?
#
loop_
_entity_poly.entity_id
_entity_poly.type
_entity_poly.pdbx_seq_one_letter_code
_entity_poly.pdbx_strand_id
1 'polypeptide(L)'
;MSRQRFVITDRLWQRSAPLLPGKAMDRGVTARGNRLFLEAVLTEGGHCATWRDLPACFRNWNSQLGRFRRWATSGVLQRVFEVLSKATGT
;
A
#
# COMPACT_ATOMS: atom_id res chain seq x y z
N MET A 1 1.87 -16.40 -15.42
CA MET A 1 2.49 -15.06 -15.57
C MET A 1 1.40 -14.01 -15.53
N SER A 2 0.99 -13.58 -14.34
CA SER A 2 -0.05 -12.57 -14.20
C SER A 2 0.55 -11.20 -14.52
N ARG A 3 0.17 -10.65 -15.67
CA ARG A 3 0.48 -9.29 -16.12
C ARG A 3 0.21 -8.34 -14.96
N GLN A 4 1.26 -7.70 -14.41
CA GLN A 4 1.16 -6.77 -13.28
C GLN A 4 0.25 -5.60 -13.68
N ARG A 5 -1.04 -5.74 -13.39
CA ARG A 5 -2.02 -4.68 -13.57
C ARG A 5 -2.00 -3.85 -12.29
N PHE A 6 -1.27 -2.74 -12.32
CA PHE A 6 -1.28 -1.76 -11.25
C PHE A 6 -2.71 -1.21 -11.08
N VAL A 7 -3.24 -1.31 -9.87
CA VAL A 7 -4.57 -0.83 -9.50
C VAL A 7 -4.53 0.68 -9.23
N ILE A 8 -3.39 1.22 -8.79
CA ILE A 8 -3.22 2.66 -8.55
C ILE A 8 -2.66 3.36 -9.79
N THR A 9 -3.52 4.16 -10.41
CA THR A 9 -3.09 5.17 -11.40
C THR A 9 -2.28 6.29 -10.73
N ASP A 10 -1.41 6.97 -11.49
CA ASP A 10 -0.57 8.05 -10.97
C ASP A 10 -1.37 9.17 -10.29
N ARG A 11 -2.57 9.47 -10.80
CA ARG A 11 -3.46 10.48 -10.22
C ARG A 11 -4.00 10.07 -8.85
N LEU A 12 -4.38 8.81 -8.68
CA LEU A 12 -4.80 8.24 -7.39
C LEU A 12 -3.61 8.16 -6.43
N TRP A 13 -2.43 7.83 -6.95
CA TRP A 13 -1.18 7.82 -6.19
C TRP A 13 -0.87 9.21 -5.63
N GLN A 14 -0.90 10.26 -6.46
CA GLN A 14 -0.62 11.63 -6.01
C GLN A 14 -1.56 12.12 -4.90
N ARG A 15 -2.82 11.66 -4.88
CA ARG A 15 -3.79 11.98 -3.83
C ARG A 15 -3.59 11.20 -2.54
N SER A 16 -3.13 9.95 -2.63
CA SER A 16 -2.97 9.05 -1.49
C SER A 16 -1.57 9.10 -0.86
N ALA A 17 -0.52 9.33 -1.65
CA ALA A 17 0.86 9.41 -1.19
C ALA A 17 1.08 10.41 -0.03
N PRO A 18 0.39 11.58 0.02
CA PRO A 18 0.48 12.50 1.15
C PRO A 18 -0.08 11.95 2.47
N LEU A 19 -0.89 10.89 2.45
CA LEU A 19 -1.48 10.30 3.66
C LEU A 19 -0.58 9.21 4.26
N LEU A 20 0.45 8.79 3.53
CA LEU A 20 1.31 7.70 3.93
C LEU A 20 2.43 8.19 4.86
N PRO A 21 2.67 7.49 5.98
CA PRO A 21 3.83 7.75 6.82
C PRO A 21 5.11 7.16 6.21
N GLY A 22 6.27 7.73 6.57
CA GLY A 22 7.59 7.33 6.07
C GLY A 22 7.98 8.06 4.78
N LYS A 23 7.48 9.29 4.59
CA LYS A 23 7.95 10.20 3.55
C LYS A 23 9.39 10.61 3.83
N ALA A 24 10.07 11.15 2.82
CA ALA A 24 11.42 11.69 2.98
C ALA A 24 11.53 12.78 4.08
N MET A 25 10.43 13.48 4.38
CA MET A 25 10.35 14.47 5.45
C MET A 25 9.95 13.90 6.82
N ASP A 26 9.50 12.64 6.90
CA ASP A 26 9.11 12.05 8.19
C ASP A 26 10.35 11.57 8.93
N ARG A 27 10.42 11.83 10.25
CA ARG A 27 11.48 11.30 11.11
C ARG A 27 11.41 9.77 11.12
N GLY A 28 12.44 9.11 10.58
CA GLY A 28 12.56 7.66 10.55
C GLY A 28 13.07 7.13 9.20
N VAL A 29 12.96 5.82 8.98
CA VAL A 29 13.37 5.18 7.72
C VAL A 29 12.42 5.60 6.61
N THR A 30 12.96 6.23 5.55
CA THR A 30 12.20 6.49 4.32
C THR A 30 11.68 5.17 3.79
N ALA A 31 10.36 5.07 3.70
CA ALA A 31 9.73 3.84 3.29
C ALA A 31 9.87 3.67 1.77
N ARG A 32 10.96 3.03 1.34
CA ARG A 32 11.21 2.69 -0.06
C ARG A 32 10.09 1.75 -0.53
N GLY A 33 9.44 2.10 -1.65
CA GLY A 33 8.41 1.26 -2.27
C GLY A 33 6.99 1.39 -1.67
N ASN A 34 6.60 2.55 -1.13
CA ASN A 34 5.22 2.76 -0.64
C ASN A 34 4.15 2.50 -1.69
N ARG A 35 4.42 2.84 -2.95
CA ARG A 35 3.52 2.58 -4.06
C ARG A 35 3.33 1.09 -4.27
N LEU A 36 4.42 0.35 -4.41
CA LEU A 36 4.38 -1.12 -4.54
C LEU A 36 3.67 -1.76 -3.34
N PHE A 37 3.95 -1.30 -2.12
CA PHE A 37 3.25 -1.80 -0.93
C PHE A 37 1.74 -1.59 -1.00
N LEU A 38 1.28 -0.39 -1.37
CA LEU A 38 -0.14 -0.12 -1.53
C LEU A 38 -0.77 -0.92 -2.68
N GLU A 39 -0.06 -1.09 -3.79
CA GLU A 39 -0.49 -1.95 -4.91
C GLU A 39 -0.73 -3.39 -4.45
N ALA A 40 0.19 -3.94 -3.65
CA ALA A 40 0.02 -5.26 -3.05
C ALA A 40 -1.18 -5.30 -2.09
N VAL A 41 -1.38 -4.29 -1.26
CA VAL A 41 -2.53 -4.21 -0.34
C VAL A 41 -3.85 -4.21 -1.10
N LEU A 42 -3.95 -3.44 -2.19
CA LEU A 42 -5.17 -3.31 -2.98
C LEU A 42 -5.46 -4.52 -3.86
N THR A 43 -4.42 -5.14 -4.41
CA THR A 43 -4.57 -6.32 -5.28
C THR A 43 -4.90 -7.57 -4.48
N GLU A 44 -4.27 -7.75 -3.32
CA GLU A 44 -4.44 -8.94 -2.47
C GLU A 44 -5.60 -8.82 -1.46
N GLY A 45 -6.25 -7.65 -1.38
CA GLY A 45 -7.42 -7.42 -0.53
C GLY A 45 -7.17 -7.57 0.97
N GLY A 46 -5.91 -7.54 1.43
CA GLY A 46 -5.57 -7.71 2.84
C GLY A 46 -5.62 -9.15 3.38
N HIS A 47 -5.83 -10.15 2.52
CA HIS A 47 -5.82 -11.55 2.96
C HIS A 47 -4.40 -11.98 3.34
N CYS A 48 -4.10 -12.11 4.64
CA CYS A 48 -2.77 -12.49 5.14
C CYS A 48 -2.20 -13.79 4.54
N ALA A 49 -3.06 -14.68 4.04
CA ALA A 49 -2.66 -15.91 3.36
C ALA A 49 -1.95 -15.66 2.03
N THR A 50 -2.43 -14.71 1.21
CA THR A 50 -1.83 -14.38 -0.10
C THR A 50 -0.51 -13.59 0.02
N TRP A 51 -0.19 -13.02 1.18
CA TRP A 51 1.09 -12.34 1.37
C TRP A 51 2.28 -13.30 1.32
N ARG A 52 2.06 -14.59 1.63
CA ARG A 52 3.11 -15.62 1.53
C ARG A 52 3.50 -15.92 0.09
N ASP A 53 2.57 -15.74 -0.83
CA ASP A 53 2.74 -16.00 -2.26
C ASP A 53 3.14 -14.74 -3.06
N LEU A 54 3.50 -13.66 -2.37
CA LEU A 54 3.91 -12.42 -3.03
C LEU A 54 5.15 -12.65 -3.92
N PRO A 55 5.16 -12.09 -5.14
CA PRO A 55 6.32 -12.16 -6.02
C PRO A 55 7.60 -11.65 -5.33
N ALA A 56 8.75 -12.22 -5.67
CA ALA A 56 10.04 -11.89 -5.04
C ALA A 56 10.46 -10.41 -5.11
N CYS A 57 9.81 -9.60 -5.95
CA CYS A 57 9.99 -8.14 -5.97
C CYS A 57 9.47 -7.45 -4.71
N PHE A 58 8.62 -8.12 -3.92
CA PHE A 58 8.22 -7.67 -2.59
C PHE A 58 9.23 -8.16 -1.57
N ARG A 59 9.89 -7.22 -0.89
CA ARG A 59 10.77 -7.47 0.27
C ARG A 59 10.08 -8.40 1.29
N ASN A 60 10.86 -9.16 2.08
CA ASN A 60 10.44 -10.09 3.13
C ASN A 60 8.96 -9.91 3.61
N TRP A 61 8.10 -10.85 3.22
CA TRP A 61 6.64 -10.79 3.43
C TRP A 61 6.25 -10.55 4.90
N ASN A 62 7.00 -11.08 5.87
CA ASN A 62 6.74 -10.87 7.30
C ASN A 62 6.87 -9.38 7.69
N SER A 63 7.88 -8.71 7.14
CA SER A 63 8.08 -7.27 7.38
C SER A 63 6.94 -6.44 6.78
N GLN A 64 6.45 -6.85 5.61
CA GLN A 64 5.35 -6.18 4.91
C GLN A 64 4.02 -6.42 5.64
N LEU A 65 3.79 -7.62 6.15
CA LEU A 65 2.63 -7.95 6.97
C LEU A 65 2.62 -7.16 8.29
N GLY A 66 3.78 -7.07 8.97
CA GLY A 66 3.92 -6.26 10.18
C GLY A 66 3.66 -4.77 9.91
N ARG A 67 4.10 -4.27 8.76
CA ARG A 67 3.80 -2.91 8.30
C ARG A 67 2.30 -2.71 8.02
N PHE A 68 1.66 -3.65 7.33
CA PHE A 68 0.23 -3.64 7.06
C PHE A 68 -0.57 -3.54 8.37
N ARG A 69 -0.25 -4.39 9.35
CA ARG A 69 -0.89 -4.36 10.67
C ARG A 69 -0.75 -3.00 11.35
N ARG A 70 0.47 -2.43 11.39
CA ARG A 70 0.68 -1.08 11.97
C ARG A 70 -0.16 -0.01 11.26
N TRP A 71 -0.28 -0.08 9.93
CA TRP A 71 -1.05 0.88 9.15
C TRP A 71 -2.56 0.70 9.27
N ALA A 72 -3.02 -0.55 9.44
CA ALA A 72 -4.40 -0.86 9.76
C ALA A 72 -4.79 -0.31 11.15
N THR A 73 -3.97 -0.58 12.18
CA THR A 73 -4.23 -0.11 13.55
C THR A 73 -4.14 1.42 13.67
N SER A 74 -3.26 2.08 12.93
CA SER A 74 -3.14 3.56 12.93
C SER A 74 -4.17 4.28 12.04
N GLY A 75 -5.06 3.54 11.37
CA GLY A 75 -6.09 4.11 10.49
C GLY A 75 -5.53 4.78 9.23
N VAL A 76 -4.28 4.52 8.86
CA VAL A 76 -3.67 5.04 7.62
C VAL A 76 -4.34 4.41 6.40
N LEU A 77 -4.56 3.09 6.43
CA LEU A 77 -5.22 2.40 5.34
C LEU A 77 -6.65 2.92 5.13
N GLN A 78 -7.40 3.14 6.21
CA GLN A 78 -8.76 3.68 6.14
C GLN A 78 -8.79 5.03 5.43
N ARG A 79 -7.92 5.97 5.81
CA ARG A 79 -7.80 7.29 5.17
C ARG A 79 -7.44 7.19 3.69
N VAL A 80 -6.56 6.26 3.32
CA VAL A 80 -6.21 6.01 1.92
C VAL A 80 -7.42 5.46 1.16
N PHE A 81 -8.13 4.47 1.69
CA PHE A 81 -9.32 3.90 1.07
C PHE A 81 -10.44 4.93 0.89
N GLU A 82 -10.66 5.83 1.86
CA GLU A 82 -11.62 6.92 1.74
C GLU A 82 -11.30 7.86 0.58
N VAL A 83 -10.02 8.23 0.42
CA VAL A 83 -9.60 9.09 -0.70
C VAL A 83 -9.72 8.38 -2.05
N LEU A 84 -9.38 7.09 -2.10
CA LEU A 84 -9.52 6.29 -3.31
C LEU A 84 -11.00 6.10 -3.70
N SER A 85 -11.87 5.81 -2.72
CA SER A 85 -13.32 5.66 -2.92
C SER A 85 -13.95 6.95 -3.48
N LYS A 86 -13.63 8.11 -2.88
CA LYS A 86 -14.10 9.42 -3.36
C LYS A 86 -13.63 9.75 -4.78
N ALA A 87 -12.52 9.19 -5.22
CA ALA A 87 -11.98 9.42 -6.56
C ALA A 87 -12.58 8.50 -7.63
N THR A 88 -13.18 7.37 -7.22
CA THR A 88 -13.84 6.41 -8.11
C THR A 88 -15.35 6.66 -8.22
N GLY A 89 -15.93 7.48 -7.32
CA GLY A 89 -17.31 7.93 -7.40
C GLY A 89 -17.53 8.99 -8.48
N THR A 90 -17.75 8.55 -9.71
CA THR A 90 -18.50 9.24 -10.78
C THR A 90 -19.27 8.17 -11.50
#